data_AF-A7SK34-F1
#
_entry.id   AF-A7SK34-F1
#
_cell.length_a   1.000
_cell.length_b   1.000
_cell.length_c   1.000
_cell.angle_alpha   90.00
_cell.angle_beta   90.00
_cell.angle_gamma   90.00
#
_symmetry.space_group_name_H-M   'P 1'
#
loop_
_entity.id
_entity.type
_entity.pdbx_description
1 polymer ?
#
loop_
_entity_poly.entity_id
_entity_poly.type
_entity_poly.pdbx_seq_one_letter_code
_entity_poly.pdbx_strand_id
1 'polypeptide(L)'
;MYFSYMNPTNKIMTCEWVDPQNYGKGKICGKQFSVLHDIVRHINDEHVSQNDSPLHVCHWRNCTRNGLPFKAKYKLVNHIRVHTGEKPFPCPFPGCGKLFARSENLKIHKRTHTGEKPFICEFPGCDRRFANSSDRKKHSHVHTSDKPYNCKYEGCNKSYTHPSSLRKHMKLHGMSPSP
;
A
#
# COMPACT_ATOMS: atom_id res chain seq x y z
N MET A 1 20.75 -16.08 7.93
CA MET A 1 19.99 -15.87 9.17
C MET A 1 18.69 -15.17 8.82
N TYR A 2 17.56 -15.88 8.87
CA TYR A 2 16.24 -15.27 8.71
C TYR A 2 15.96 -14.44 9.96
N PHE A 3 15.83 -13.12 9.82
CA PHE A 3 15.34 -12.29 10.90
C PHE A 3 13.87 -12.64 11.12
N SER A 4 13.60 -13.45 12.15
CA SER A 4 12.25 -13.67 12.66
C SER A 4 11.77 -12.37 13.31
N TYR A 5 11.15 -11.49 12.53
CA TYR A 5 10.57 -10.25 13.06
C TYR A 5 9.37 -10.61 13.93
N MET A 6 9.62 -10.66 15.24
CA MET A 6 8.60 -10.82 16.26
C MET A 6 7.47 -9.80 16.05
N ASN A 7 6.24 -10.28 16.22
CA ASN A 7 5.07 -9.44 16.26
C ASN A 7 5.21 -8.48 17.46
N PRO A 8 5.29 -7.15 17.26
CA PRO A 8 5.52 -6.21 18.36
C PRO A 8 4.38 -6.20 19.40
N THR A 9 3.29 -6.95 19.19
CA THR A 9 2.09 -6.93 20.02
C THR A 9 1.71 -8.25 20.67
N ASN A 10 2.46 -9.35 20.45
CA ASN A 10 2.05 -10.70 20.90
C ASN A 10 0.62 -11.11 20.49
N LYS A 11 0.04 -10.41 19.50
CA LYS A 11 -1.36 -10.57 19.11
C LYS A 11 -1.48 -11.74 18.16
N ILE A 12 -2.39 -12.66 18.47
CA ILE A 12 -2.76 -13.75 17.57
C ILE A 12 -3.35 -13.13 16.29
N MET A 13 -2.78 -13.49 15.15
CA MET A 13 -3.25 -13.09 13.82
C MET A 13 -4.12 -14.19 13.24
N THR A 14 -5.32 -13.83 12.80
CA THR A 14 -6.26 -14.77 12.19
C THR A 14 -6.29 -14.58 10.68
N CYS A 15 -6.21 -15.67 9.92
CA CYS A 15 -6.40 -15.67 8.49
C CYS A 15 -7.89 -15.47 8.14
N GLU A 16 -8.26 -14.29 7.65
CA GLU A 16 -9.64 -13.98 7.23
C GLU A 16 -9.85 -14.19 5.71
N TRP A 17 -9.08 -15.09 5.09
CA TRP A 17 -9.28 -15.45 3.70
C TRP A 17 -10.62 -16.18 3.52
N VAL A 18 -11.43 -15.75 2.55
CA VAL A 18 -12.70 -16.37 2.19
C VAL A 18 -12.46 -17.39 1.07
N ASP A 19 -12.94 -18.61 1.27
CA ASP A 19 -12.82 -19.67 0.28
C ASP A 19 -13.66 -19.37 -0.98
N PRO A 20 -13.04 -19.28 -2.18
CA PRO A 20 -13.74 -19.04 -3.45
C PRO A 20 -14.82 -20.08 -3.74
N GLN A 21 -14.61 -21.34 -3.35
CA GLN A 21 -15.52 -22.46 -3.64
C GLN A 21 -16.78 -22.43 -2.78
N ASN A 22 -16.80 -21.59 -1.73
CA ASN A 22 -17.88 -21.49 -0.76
C ASN A 22 -18.41 -20.05 -0.62
N TYR A 23 -18.33 -19.22 -1.68
CA TYR A 23 -18.74 -17.81 -1.66
C TYR A 23 -20.16 -17.57 -1.11
N GLY A 24 -21.08 -18.53 -1.30
CA GLY A 24 -22.46 -18.47 -0.76
C GLY A 24 -22.62 -18.88 0.72
N LYS A 25 -21.59 -19.48 1.33
CA LYS A 25 -21.58 -19.92 2.73
C LYS A 25 -20.67 -19.07 3.63
N GLY A 26 -19.87 -18.16 3.06
CA GLY A 26 -19.05 -17.20 3.81
C GLY A 26 -17.97 -17.82 4.71
N LYS A 27 -17.51 -19.05 4.40
CA LYS A 27 -16.56 -19.76 5.24
C LYS A 27 -15.17 -19.12 5.15
N ILE A 28 -14.69 -18.59 6.27
CA ILE A 28 -13.34 -18.04 6.42
C ILE A 28 -12.35 -19.15 6.80
N CYS A 29 -11.07 -18.98 6.41
CA CYS A 29 -10.00 -19.91 6.76
C CYS A 29 -9.82 -20.05 8.29
N GLY A 30 -9.80 -18.94 9.02
CA GLY A 30 -9.82 -18.92 10.49
C GLY A 30 -8.54 -19.41 11.19
N LYS A 31 -7.54 -19.91 10.46
CA LYS A 31 -6.26 -20.35 11.05
C LYS A 31 -5.56 -19.19 11.77
N GLN A 32 -5.02 -19.49 12.95
CA GLN A 32 -4.39 -18.52 13.84
C GLN A 32 -2.87 -18.69 13.87
N PHE A 33 -2.15 -17.59 13.98
CA PHE A 33 -0.69 -17.55 13.96
C PHE A 33 -0.16 -16.56 15.00
N SER A 34 0.86 -16.97 15.75
CA SER A 34 1.60 -16.11 16.67
C SER A 34 2.73 -15.34 15.97
N VAL A 35 3.26 -15.89 14.88
CA VAL A 35 4.37 -15.31 14.11
C VAL A 35 3.87 -14.80 12.75
N LEU A 36 4.27 -13.57 12.40
CA LEU A 36 3.78 -12.86 11.23
C LEU A 36 4.26 -13.47 9.90
N HIS A 37 5.47 -14.02 9.90
CA HIS A 37 6.00 -14.75 8.76
C HIS A 37 5.15 -16.01 8.45
N ASP A 38 4.67 -16.70 9.48
CA ASP A 38 3.96 -17.97 9.31
C ASP A 38 2.58 -17.78 8.69
N ILE A 39 1.83 -16.73 9.06
CA ILE A 39 0.54 -16.44 8.41
C ILE A 39 0.74 -16.09 6.93
N VAL A 40 1.81 -15.35 6.58
CA VAL A 40 2.08 -14.98 5.19
C VAL A 40 2.50 -16.20 4.36
N ARG A 41 3.33 -17.09 4.93
CA ARG A 41 3.67 -18.37 4.31
C ARG A 41 2.43 -19.23 4.10
N HIS A 42 1.60 -19.40 5.13
CA HIS A 42 0.33 -20.10 5.04
C HIS A 42 -0.55 -19.55 3.90
N ILE A 43 -0.72 -18.24 3.80
CA ILE A 43 -1.55 -17.65 2.74
C ILE A 43 -0.94 -17.92 1.37
N ASN A 44 0.37 -17.75 1.24
CA ASN A 44 1.04 -18.01 -0.02
C ASN A 44 0.87 -19.46 -0.47
N ASP A 45 1.00 -20.41 0.45
CA ASP A 45 1.06 -21.84 0.15
C ASP A 45 -0.33 -22.45 -0.07
N GLU A 46 -1.30 -22.02 0.73
CA GLU A 46 -2.65 -22.62 0.75
C GLU A 46 -3.65 -21.84 -0.10
N HIS A 47 -3.56 -20.50 -0.13
CA HIS A 47 -4.55 -19.66 -0.80
C HIS A 47 -4.06 -19.06 -2.12
N VAL A 48 -2.74 -18.86 -2.27
CA VAL A 48 -2.16 -18.27 -3.48
C VAL A 48 -1.58 -19.31 -4.43
N SER A 49 -1.04 -20.45 -3.96
CA SER A 49 -0.50 -21.50 -4.86
C SER A 49 -1.49 -22.56 -5.30
N GLN A 50 -2.61 -22.79 -4.60
CA GLN A 50 -3.50 -23.92 -4.93
C GLN A 50 -4.50 -23.64 -6.08
N ASN A 51 -4.18 -22.76 -7.04
CA ASN A 51 -5.02 -22.60 -8.23
C ASN A 51 -4.20 -22.26 -9.47
N ASP A 52 -4.23 -23.16 -10.45
CA ASP A 52 -3.90 -22.96 -11.87
C ASP A 52 -4.83 -21.93 -12.57
N SER A 53 -5.52 -21.09 -11.80
CA SER A 53 -6.32 -19.99 -12.33
C SER A 53 -5.41 -18.78 -12.59
N PRO A 54 -5.36 -18.24 -13.83
CA PRO A 54 -4.44 -17.17 -14.22
C PRO A 54 -4.69 -15.82 -13.51
N LEU A 55 -5.68 -15.75 -12.64
CA LEU A 55 -6.09 -14.56 -11.92
C LEU A 55 -5.64 -14.64 -10.47
N HIS A 56 -4.51 -14.01 -10.15
CA HIS A 56 -4.07 -13.84 -8.77
C HIS A 56 -5.02 -12.89 -8.05
N VAL A 57 -6.06 -13.39 -7.38
CA VAL A 57 -7.09 -12.56 -6.74
C VAL A 57 -6.95 -12.61 -5.21
N CYS A 58 -7.23 -11.48 -4.56
CA CYS A 58 -7.33 -11.42 -3.10
C CYS A 58 -8.79 -11.66 -2.68
N HIS A 59 -9.02 -12.66 -1.82
CA HIS A 59 -10.34 -12.93 -1.22
C HIS A 59 -10.37 -12.65 0.29
N TRP A 60 -9.51 -11.75 0.76
CA TRP A 60 -9.53 -11.35 2.16
C TRP A 60 -10.83 -10.63 2.51
N ARG A 61 -11.42 -10.97 3.66
CA ARG A 61 -12.67 -10.35 4.12
C ARG A 61 -12.53 -8.82 4.19
N ASN A 62 -13.50 -8.08 3.62
CA ASN A 62 -13.50 -6.62 3.57
C ASN A 62 -12.30 -5.99 2.81
N CYS A 63 -11.66 -6.72 1.89
CA CYS A 63 -10.66 -6.13 1.02
C CYS A 63 -11.29 -5.20 -0.02
N THR A 64 -10.78 -3.98 -0.14
CA THR A 64 -11.21 -3.01 -1.17
C THR A 64 -10.86 -3.43 -2.60
N ARG A 65 -10.01 -4.46 -2.75
CA ARG A 65 -9.64 -5.07 -4.03
C ARG A 65 -10.16 -6.50 -4.16
N ASN A 66 -11.16 -6.89 -3.36
CA ASN A 66 -11.75 -8.22 -3.44
C ASN A 66 -12.23 -8.50 -4.87
N GLY A 67 -11.92 -9.68 -5.41
CA GLY A 67 -12.30 -10.07 -6.77
C GLY A 67 -11.47 -9.44 -7.90
N LEU A 68 -10.58 -8.46 -7.63
CA LEU A 68 -9.77 -7.82 -8.67
C LEU A 68 -8.45 -8.58 -8.91
N PRO A 69 -8.13 -8.93 -10.18
CA PRO A 69 -6.94 -9.70 -10.48
C PRO A 69 -5.66 -8.85 -10.36
N PHE A 70 -4.62 -9.48 -9.83
CA PHE A 70 -3.25 -8.98 -9.87
C PHE A 70 -2.52 -9.61 -11.06
N LYS A 71 -1.76 -8.79 -11.79
CA LYS A 71 -1.01 -9.24 -13.00
C LYS A 71 0.12 -10.23 -12.71
N ALA A 72 0.47 -10.45 -11.44
CA ALA A 72 1.54 -11.36 -11.04
C ALA A 72 1.40 -11.81 -9.58
N LYS A 73 1.80 -13.05 -9.27
CA LYS A 73 1.77 -13.63 -7.92
C LYS A 73 2.43 -12.75 -6.88
N TYR A 74 3.63 -12.25 -7.16
CA TYR A 74 4.36 -11.39 -6.22
C TYR A 74 3.62 -10.08 -5.90
N LYS A 75 2.75 -9.58 -6.80
CA LYS A 75 1.92 -8.40 -6.53
C LYS A 75 0.80 -8.72 -5.54
N LEU A 76 0.16 -9.88 -5.67
CA LEU A 76 -0.83 -10.37 -4.70
C LEU A 76 -0.18 -10.61 -3.34
N VAL A 77 0.98 -11.27 -3.29
CA VAL A 77 1.75 -11.48 -2.04
C VAL A 77 2.10 -10.15 -1.37
N ASN A 78 2.58 -9.16 -2.13
CA ASN A 78 2.83 -7.82 -1.58
C ASN A 78 1.56 -7.12 -1.10
N HIS A 79 0.41 -7.36 -1.74
CA HIS A 79 -0.86 -6.80 -1.32
C HIS A 79 -1.37 -7.42 -0.01
N ILE A 80 -1.21 -8.74 0.17
CA ILE A 80 -1.60 -9.44 1.40
C ILE A 80 -0.96 -8.83 2.65
N ARG A 81 0.23 -8.26 2.54
CA ARG A 81 0.90 -7.52 3.64
C ARG A 81 0.11 -6.33 4.16
N VAL A 82 -0.86 -5.81 3.40
CA VAL A 82 -1.80 -4.77 3.87
C VAL A 82 -2.73 -5.32 4.95
N HIS A 83 -3.06 -6.61 4.89
CA HIS A 83 -3.93 -7.26 5.87
C HIS A 83 -3.16 -7.76 7.08
N THR A 84 -2.00 -8.38 6.86
CA THR A 84 -1.19 -8.95 7.96
C THR A 84 -0.32 -7.92 8.66
N GLY A 85 -0.03 -6.79 7.99
CA GLY A 85 0.89 -5.77 8.50
C GLY A 85 2.38 -6.14 8.37
N GLU A 86 2.72 -7.21 7.65
CA GLU A 86 4.10 -7.67 7.48
C GLU A 86 5.00 -6.61 6.83
N LYS A 87 6.13 -6.35 7.50
CA LYS A 87 7.17 -5.41 7.04
C LYS A 87 8.55 -6.08 7.08
N PRO A 88 8.86 -6.96 6.12
CA PRO A 88 10.05 -7.82 6.19
C PRO A 88 11.35 -7.09 5.87
N PHE A 89 11.30 -5.81 5.48
CA PHE A 89 12.46 -5.05 5.05
C PHE A 89 12.83 -4.00 6.10
N PRO A 90 13.74 -4.29 7.05
CA PRO A 90 14.22 -3.32 8.02
C PRO A 90 15.17 -2.32 7.39
N CYS A 91 15.20 -1.11 7.94
CA CYS A 91 16.25 -0.16 7.65
C CYS A 91 17.56 -0.61 8.31
N PRO A 92 18.67 -0.76 7.55
CA PRO A 92 19.94 -1.19 8.12
C PRO A 92 20.69 -0.06 8.85
N PHE A 93 20.20 1.18 8.80
CA PHE A 93 20.86 2.30 9.46
C PHE A 93 20.68 2.22 10.99
N PRO A 94 21.78 2.26 11.77
CA PRO A 94 21.72 2.24 13.24
C PRO A 94 20.82 3.36 13.78
N GLY A 95 20.01 3.03 14.80
CA GLY A 95 19.09 3.98 15.43
C GLY A 95 17.82 4.32 14.62
N CYS A 96 17.68 3.84 13.38
CA CYS A 96 16.49 4.15 12.57
C CYS A 96 15.27 3.30 12.97
N GLY A 97 15.44 1.98 13.11
CA GLY A 97 14.39 1.04 13.52
C GLY A 97 13.18 0.93 12.58
N LYS A 98 13.15 1.66 11.45
CA LYS A 98 12.00 1.67 10.53
C LYS A 98 11.92 0.37 9.72
N LEU A 99 10.71 -0.17 9.60
CA LEU A 99 10.40 -1.37 8.81
C LEU A 99 9.52 -1.04 7.61
N PHE A 100 9.71 -1.74 6.50
CA PHE A 100 8.98 -1.53 5.25
C PHE A 100 8.36 -2.83 4.73
N ALA A 101 7.16 -2.71 4.17
CA ALA A 101 6.43 -3.82 3.53
C ALA A 101 6.97 -4.16 2.13
N ARG A 102 7.74 -3.27 1.52
CA ARG A 102 8.30 -3.42 0.15
C ARG A 102 9.75 -2.96 0.11
N SER A 103 10.60 -3.72 -0.59
CA SER A 103 12.02 -3.42 -0.77
C SER A 103 12.26 -2.07 -1.46
N GLU A 104 11.45 -1.72 -2.47
CA GLU A 104 11.54 -0.43 -3.15
C GLU A 104 11.29 0.74 -2.18
N ASN A 105 10.34 0.59 -1.25
CA ASN A 105 10.08 1.62 -0.25
C ASN A 105 11.25 1.76 0.72
N LEU A 106 11.90 0.65 1.11
CA LEU A 106 13.13 0.70 1.88
C LEU A 106 14.25 1.40 1.10
N LYS A 107 14.44 1.08 -0.19
CA LYS A 107 15.45 1.71 -1.05
C LYS A 107 15.27 3.23 -1.11
N ILE A 108 14.03 3.69 -1.33
CA ILE A 108 13.70 5.12 -1.31
C ILE A 108 13.95 5.71 0.08
N HIS A 109 13.56 5.01 1.15
CA HIS A 109 13.81 5.48 2.51
C HIS A 109 15.30 5.61 2.83
N LYS A 110 16.17 4.71 2.37
CA LYS A 110 17.62 4.81 2.60
C LYS A 110 18.19 6.14 2.11
N ARG A 111 17.60 6.75 1.08
CA ARG A 111 17.97 8.07 0.58
C ARG A 111 17.71 9.20 1.58
N THR A 112 16.84 9.02 2.57
CA THR A 112 16.66 10.01 3.65
C THR A 112 17.82 10.04 4.62
N HIS A 113 18.63 8.98 4.68
CA HIS A 113 19.86 8.95 5.48
C HIS A 113 21.05 9.51 4.70
N THR A 114 21.14 9.22 3.40
CA THR A 114 22.26 9.66 2.56
C THR A 114 22.06 11.05 1.96
N GLY A 115 20.82 11.57 1.93
CA GLY A 115 20.47 12.81 1.26
C GLY A 115 20.36 12.71 -0.27
N GLU A 116 20.49 11.51 -0.84
CA GLU A 116 20.46 11.29 -2.29
C GLU A 116 19.11 11.70 -2.91
N LYS A 117 19.16 12.59 -3.90
CA LYS A 117 17.97 13.09 -4.62
C LYS A 117 18.18 12.98 -6.14
N PRO A 118 18.08 11.78 -6.71
CA PRO A 118 18.46 11.54 -8.10
C PRO A 118 17.41 12.06 -9.10
N PHE A 119 16.19 12.37 -8.66
CA PHE A 119 15.11 12.80 -9.55
C PHE A 119 15.03 14.33 -9.59
N ILE A 120 15.44 14.93 -10.70
CA ILE A 120 15.44 16.39 -10.91
C ILE A 120 14.14 16.79 -11.60
N CYS A 121 13.56 17.93 -11.22
CA CYS A 121 12.45 18.54 -11.96
C CYS A 121 12.88 18.85 -13.39
N GLU A 122 12.06 18.49 -14.36
CA GLU A 122 12.35 18.70 -15.78
C GLU A 122 11.82 20.05 -16.29
N PHE A 123 11.18 20.85 -15.42
CA PHE A 123 10.66 22.16 -15.79
C PHE A 123 11.80 23.20 -15.86
N PRO A 124 11.94 23.96 -16.98
CA PRO A 124 12.98 24.97 -17.12
C PRO A 124 12.97 26.00 -15.98
N GLY A 125 14.14 26.31 -15.42
CA GLY A 125 14.28 27.22 -14.28
C GLY A 125 13.85 26.65 -12.92
N CYS A 126 13.58 25.34 -12.83
CA CYS A 126 13.30 24.66 -11.57
C CYS A 126 14.40 23.67 -11.18
N ASP A 127 15.20 24.00 -10.17
CA ASP A 127 16.30 23.14 -9.69
C ASP A 127 15.90 22.14 -8.60
N ARG A 128 14.59 21.91 -8.40
CA ARG A 128 14.12 21.03 -7.32
C ARG A 128 14.46 19.57 -7.60
N ARG A 129 15.00 18.90 -6.57
CA ARG A 129 15.39 17.49 -6.59
C ARG A 129 14.63 16.66 -5.57
N PHE A 130 14.37 15.40 -5.90
CA PHE A 130 13.53 14.49 -5.13
C PHE A 130 14.21 13.13 -4.93
N ALA A 131 13.92 12.50 -3.80
CA ALA A 131 14.41 11.17 -3.46
C ALA A 131 13.67 10.04 -4.23
N ASN A 132 12.50 10.33 -4.83
CA ASN A 132 11.78 9.38 -5.67
C ASN A 132 11.04 10.08 -6.83
N SER A 133 10.80 9.33 -7.91
CA SER A 133 10.14 9.82 -9.12
C SER A 133 8.69 10.23 -8.93
N SER A 134 7.98 9.56 -8.01
CA SER A 134 6.57 9.84 -7.74
C SER A 134 6.39 11.23 -7.13
N ASP A 135 7.27 11.63 -6.21
CA ASP A 135 7.21 12.95 -5.59
C ASP A 135 7.64 14.05 -6.56
N ARG A 136 8.63 13.78 -7.43
CA ARG A 136 8.92 14.67 -8.57
C ARG A 136 7.70 14.86 -9.48
N LYS A 137 7.01 13.77 -9.85
CA LYS A 137 5.81 13.84 -10.70
C LYS A 137 4.67 14.59 -10.01
N LYS A 138 4.50 14.44 -8.70
CA LYS A 138 3.52 15.27 -7.96
C LYS A 138 3.92 16.74 -8.00
N HIS A 139 5.21 17.03 -7.82
CA HIS A 139 5.71 18.39 -7.88
C HIS A 139 5.48 19.05 -9.24
N SER A 140 5.59 18.33 -10.37
CA SER A 140 5.42 18.96 -11.68
C SER A 140 4.07 19.65 -11.89
N HIS A 141 3.02 19.24 -11.15
CA HIS A 141 1.72 19.90 -11.18
C HIS A 141 1.73 21.35 -10.67
N VAL A 142 2.77 21.78 -9.94
CA VAL A 142 2.89 23.18 -9.53
C VAL A 142 3.23 24.10 -10.71
N HIS A 143 3.81 23.55 -11.79
CA HIS A 143 4.19 24.33 -12.97
C HIS A 143 3.06 24.43 -13.99
N THR A 144 2.12 23.47 -13.99
CA THR A 144 1.09 23.40 -15.03
C THR A 144 -0.16 24.22 -14.70
N SER A 145 -0.25 24.85 -13.52
CA SER A 145 -1.47 25.53 -12.98
C SER A 145 -2.76 24.70 -13.01
N ASP A 146 -2.68 23.45 -13.47
CA ASP A 146 -3.80 22.57 -13.72
C ASP A 146 -4.33 22.01 -12.41
N LYS A 147 -5.60 22.31 -12.14
CA LYS A 147 -6.34 21.89 -10.95
C LYS A 147 -7.50 20.99 -11.37
N PRO A 148 -7.22 19.76 -11.84
CA PRO A 148 -8.25 18.90 -12.43
C PRO A 148 -9.24 18.35 -11.38
N TYR A 149 -8.94 18.53 -10.09
CA TYR A 149 -9.77 18.02 -9.00
C TYR A 149 -10.67 19.10 -8.43
N ASN A 150 -11.88 19.22 -8.98
CA ASN A 150 -12.90 20.17 -8.56
C ASN A 150 -13.71 19.66 -7.37
N CYS A 151 -14.08 20.56 -6.45
CA CYS A 151 -15.10 20.29 -5.45
C CYS A 151 -16.46 20.09 -6.13
N LYS A 152 -17.18 19.06 -5.71
CA LYS A 152 -18.55 18.76 -6.22
C LYS A 152 -19.65 19.22 -5.27
N TYR A 153 -19.29 19.92 -4.19
CA TYR A 153 -20.26 20.45 -3.25
C TYR A 153 -20.94 21.68 -3.84
N GLU A 154 -22.28 21.70 -3.83
CA GLU A 154 -23.07 22.81 -4.36
C GLU A 154 -22.68 24.14 -3.69
N GLY A 155 -22.37 25.14 -4.51
CA GLY A 155 -21.88 26.44 -4.05
C GLY A 155 -20.36 26.50 -3.73
N CYS A 156 -19.58 25.44 -3.97
CA CYS A 156 -18.13 25.44 -3.76
C CYS A 156 -17.33 25.28 -5.07
N ASN A 157 -16.71 26.38 -5.52
CA ASN A 157 -15.90 26.41 -6.76
C ASN A 157 -14.39 26.18 -6.52
N LYS A 158 -14.02 25.46 -5.46
CA LYS A 158 -12.61 25.21 -5.14
C LYS A 158 -12.06 24.03 -5.94
N SER A 159 -10.92 24.26 -6.58
CA SER A 159 -10.20 23.24 -7.37
C SER A 159 -8.80 23.00 -6.81
N TYR A 160 -8.32 21.77 -6.96
CA TYR A 160 -7.05 21.31 -6.39
C TYR A 160 -6.19 20.64 -7.45
N THR A 161 -4.87 20.75 -7.28
CA THR A 161 -3.86 20.05 -8.10
C THR A 161 -3.71 18.58 -7.73
N HIS A 162 -4.22 18.17 -6.55
CA HIS A 162 -4.10 16.81 -6.04
C HIS A 162 -5.42 16.29 -5.42
N PRO A 163 -5.77 14.99 -5.61
CA PRO A 163 -6.99 14.41 -5.05
C PRO A 163 -6.97 14.38 -3.53
N SER A 164 -5.79 14.22 -2.92
CA SER A 164 -5.66 14.20 -1.46
C SER A 164 -6.00 15.55 -0.83
N SER A 165 -5.70 16.66 -1.51
CA SER A 165 -6.05 18.02 -1.09
C SER A 165 -7.57 18.23 -1.20
N LEU A 166 -8.18 17.81 -2.31
CA LEU A 166 -9.64 17.79 -2.45
C LEU A 166 -10.29 16.98 -1.33
N ARG A 167 -9.84 15.75 -1.07
CA ARG A 167 -10.37 14.91 0.01
C ARG A 167 -10.28 15.57 1.40
N LYS A 168 -9.18 16.27 1.70
CA LYS A 168 -9.07 17.04 2.96
C LYS A 168 -10.08 18.18 3.01
N HIS A 169 -10.26 18.88 1.89
CA HIS A 169 -11.26 19.94 1.78
C HIS A 169 -12.69 19.42 1.89
N MET A 170 -13.02 18.27 1.30
CA MET A 170 -14.38 17.69 1.40
C MET A 170 -14.81 17.43 2.85
N LYS A 171 -13.86 17.19 3.77
CA LYS A 171 -14.15 17.07 5.21
C LYS A 171 -14.76 18.35 5.81
N LEU A 172 -14.43 19.53 5.25
CA LEU A 172 -15.02 20.80 5.68
C LEU A 172 -16.50 20.91 5.28
N HIS A 173 -16.92 20.15 4.26
CA HIS A 173 -18.32 20.03 3.85
C HIS A 173 -19.06 18.89 4.57
N GLY A 174 -18.45 18.28 5.60
CA GLY A 174 -19.00 17.09 6.25
C GLY A 174 -19.03 15.84 5.34
N MET A 175 -18.42 15.92 4.15
CA MET A 175 -18.38 14.86 3.16
C MET A 175 -17.07 14.08 3.30
N SER A 176 -17.12 12.91 3.92
CA SER A 176 -16.12 11.87 3.66
C SER A 176 -16.36 11.31 2.27
N PRO A 177 -15.37 11.27 1.36
CA PRO A 177 -15.57 10.54 0.11
C PRO A 177 -15.81 9.08 0.48
N SER A 178 -16.91 8.53 -0.04
CA SER A 178 -17.26 7.12 0.04
C SER A 178 -16.08 6.24 -0.43
N PRO A 179 -15.94 5.01 0.10
CA PRO A 179 -14.82 4.11 -0.19
C PRO A 179 -14.48 3.95 -1.68
#